data_AF-A0A8T4T0E5-F1
#
_entry.id   AF-A0A8T4T0E5-F1
#
_cell.length_a   1.000
_cell.length_b   1.000
_cell.length_c   1.000
_cell.angle_alpha   90.00
_cell.angle_beta   90.00
_cell.angle_gamma   90.00
#
_symmetry.space_group_name_H-M   'P 1'
#
loop_
_entity.id
_entity.type
_entity.pdbx_description
1 polymer ?
#
loop_
_entity_poly.entity_id
_entity_poly.type
_entity_poly.pdbx_seq_one_letter_code
_entity_poly.pdbx_strand_id
1 'polypeptide(L)' 'MSEEIDRWIRYMKEHPRTWKKIHTEFINAQFMKQRDFVQRLLKEPKGKERVIAAYGIKNVKGYEKLLM' A
#
# COMPACT_ATOMS: atom_id res chain seq x y z
N MET A 1 17.17 21.11 -5.51
CA MET A 1 16.39 20.21 -4.62
C MET A 1 14.94 20.63 -4.77
N SER A 2 13.98 19.70 -4.77
CA SER A 2 12.57 20.08 -4.95
C SER A 2 12.04 20.75 -3.67
N GLU A 3 11.09 21.69 -3.81
CA GLU A 3 10.52 22.39 -2.65
C GLU A 3 9.88 21.42 -1.64
N GLU A 4 9.33 20.31 -2.13
CA GLU A 4 8.73 19.27 -1.31
C GLU A 4 9.77 18.55 -0.45
N ILE A 5 10.96 18.28 -1.01
CA ILE A 5 12.06 17.67 -0.26
C ILE A 5 12.53 18.62 0.84
N ASP A 6 12.65 19.93 0.55
CA ASP A 6 13.08 20.92 1.54
C ASP A 6 12.06 21.07 2.68
N ARG A 7 10.77 21.09 2.35
CA ARG A 7 9.68 21.10 3.34
C ARG A 7 9.68 19.83 4.18
N TRP A 8 9.90 18.67 3.56
CA TRP A 8 9.96 17.40 4.27
C TRP A 8 11.14 17.33 5.24
N ILE A 9 12.33 17.74 4.80
CA ILE A 9 13.52 17.79 5.67
C ILE A 9 13.28 18.72 6.85
N ARG A 10 12.70 19.90 6.62
CA ARG A 10 12.37 20.86 7.69
C ARG A 10 11.40 20.25 8.70
N TYR A 11 10.31 19.64 8.23
CA TYR A 11 9.32 18.98 9.07
C TYR A 11 9.95 17.87 9.94
N MET A 12 10.82 17.03 9.36
CA MET A 12 11.50 15.98 10.12
C MET A 12 12.42 16.55 11.22
N LYS A 13 13.09 17.68 10.96
CA LYS A 13 13.93 18.37 11.95
C LYS A 13 13.12 18.99 13.07
N GLU A 14 11.94 19.54 12.77
CA GLU A 14 11.02 20.12 13.76
C GLU A 14 10.31 19.03 14.61
N HIS A 15 10.16 17.82 14.07
CA HIS A 15 9.44 16.72 14.72
C HIS A 15 10.28 15.42 14.90
N PRO A 16 11.50 15.49 15.44
CA PRO A 16 12.51 14.42 15.31
C PRO A 16 12.10 13.07 15.90
N ARG A 17 11.17 13.05 16.86
CA ARG A 17 10.70 11.84 17.54
C ARG A 17 9.33 11.35 17.07
N THR A 18 8.54 12.19 16.42
CA THR A 18 7.12 11.93 16.13
C THR A 18 6.83 11.77 14.64
N TRP A 19 7.60 12.41 13.75
CA TRP A 19 7.37 12.35 12.30
C TRP A 19 7.23 10.91 11.81
N LYS A 20 8.14 10.03 12.29
CA LYS A 20 8.21 8.63 11.85
C LYS A 20 6.93 7.87 12.20
N LYS A 21 6.43 8.02 13.43
CA LYS A 21 5.23 7.31 13.89
C LYS A 21 4.02 7.69 13.05
N ILE A 22 3.74 8.99 12.93
CA ILE A 22 2.55 9.50 12.23
C ILE A 22 2.54 9.02 10.77
N HIS A 23 3.67 9.14 10.08
CA HIS A 23 3.75 8.76 8.67
C HIS A 23 3.73 7.24 8.49
N THR A 24 4.33 6.49 9.41
CA THR A 24 4.27 5.01 9.39
C THR A 24 2.84 4.53 9.57
N GLU A 25 2.08 5.11 10.50
CA GLU A 25 0.66 4.80 10.72
C GLU A 25 -0.17 5.09 9.48
N PHE A 26 0.03 6.26 8.85
CA PHE A 26 -0.63 6.60 7.60
C PHE A 26 -0.31 5.62 6.47
N ILE A 27 0.97 5.32 6.25
CA ILE A 27 1.42 4.37 5.21
C ILE A 27 0.85 2.98 5.46
N ASN A 28 0.90 2.50 6.71
CA ASN A 28 0.33 1.21 7.10
C ASN A 28 -1.18 1.16 6.86
N ALA A 29 -1.91 2.25 7.15
CA ALA A 29 -3.33 2.33 6.88
C ALA A 29 -3.65 2.19 5.37
N GLN A 30 -2.83 2.75 4.49
CA GLN A 30 -2.99 2.56 3.04
C GLN A 30 -2.82 1.08 2.65
N PHE A 31 -1.81 0.40 3.19
CA PHE A 31 -1.62 -1.03 2.94
C PHE A 31 -2.77 -1.88 3.50
N MET A 32 -3.30 -1.54 4.68
CA MET A 32 -4.48 -2.22 5.23
C MET A 32 -5.70 -2.06 4.31
N LYS A 33 -5.98 -0.84 3.86
CA LYS A 33 -7.10 -0.58 2.93
C LYS A 33 -6.95 -1.33 1.60
N GLN A 34 -5.73 -1.39 1.07
CA GLN A 34 -5.44 -2.16 -0.13
C GLN A 34 -5.72 -3.66 0.07
N ARG A 35 -5.30 -4.24 1.19
CA ARG A 35 -5.58 -5.65 1.53
C ARG A 35 -7.08 -5.90 1.66
N ASP A 36 -7.79 -5.04 2.38
CA ASP A 36 -9.25 -5.15 2.56
C ASP A 36 -9.98 -5.07 1.22
N PHE A 37 -9.52 -4.20 0.32
CA PHE A 37 -10.07 -4.08 -1.03
C PHE A 37 -9.85 -5.37 -1.84
N VAL A 38 -8.63 -5.90 -1.85
CA VAL A 38 -8.32 -7.15 -2.56
C VAL A 38 -9.14 -8.31 -2.00
N GLN A 39 -9.24 -8.44 -0.66
CA GLN A 39 -10.05 -9.49 -0.04
C GLN A 39 -11.54 -9.40 -0.38
N ARG A 40 -12.10 -8.18 -0.46
CA ARG A 40 -13.49 -7.99 -0.93
C ARG A 40 -13.63 -8.39 -2.38
N LEU A 41 -12.71 -7.96 -3.23
CA LEU A 41 -12.72 -8.28 -4.66
C LEU A 41 -12.64 -9.79 -4.90
N LEU A 42 -11.81 -10.52 -4.15
CA LEU A 42 -11.68 -11.98 -4.25
C LEU A 42 -12.97 -12.75 -3.93
N LYS A 43 -13.91 -12.15 -3.18
CA LYS A 43 -15.22 -12.75 -2.88
C LYS A 43 -16.25 -12.55 -3.99
N GLU A 44 -15.99 -11.66 -4.95
CA GLU A 44 -16.89 -11.40 -6.07
C GLU A 44 -16.75 -12.47 -7.16
N PRO A 45 -17.79 -12.71 -7.97
CA PRO A 45 -17.66 -13.49 -9.19
C PRO A 45 -16.57 -12.91 -10.10
N LYS A 46 -15.65 -13.76 -10.55
CA LYS A 46 -14.46 -13.37 -11.33
C LYS A 46 -13.48 -12.44 -10.61
N GLY A 47 -13.57 -12.37 -9.28
CA GLY A 47 -12.73 -11.51 -8.45
C GLY A 47 -11.24 -11.78 -8.60
N LYS A 48 -10.87 -13.06 -8.64
CA LYS A 48 -9.49 -13.52 -8.80
C LYS A 48 -8.88 -13.06 -10.13
N GLU A 49 -9.63 -13.16 -11.23
CA GLU A 49 -9.22 -12.72 -12.55
C GLU A 49 -9.01 -11.20 -12.61
N ARG A 50 -9.89 -10.43 -11.95
CA ARG A 50 -9.77 -8.97 -11.86
C ARG A 50 -8.52 -8.55 -11.08
N VAL A 51 -8.21 -9.23 -9.97
CA VAL A 51 -6.97 -8.98 -9.21
C VAL A 51 -5.74 -9.31 -10.06
N ILE A 52 -5.71 -10.45 -10.74
CA ILE A 52 -4.60 -10.85 -11.62
C ILE A 52 -4.36 -9.79 -12.71
N ALA A 53 -5.43 -9.30 -13.35
CA ALA A 53 -5.35 -8.26 -14.37
C ALA A 53 -4.86 -6.92 -13.81
N ALA A 54 -5.41 -6.47 -12.68
CA ALA A 54 -5.07 -5.19 -12.07
C ALA A 54 -3.61 -5.10 -11.62
N TYR A 55 -3.04 -6.21 -11.12
CA TYR A 55 -1.65 -6.28 -10.65
C TYR A 55 -0.67 -6.81 -11.71
N GLY A 56 -1.15 -7.14 -12.92
CA GLY A 56 -0.31 -7.69 -13.99
C GLY A 56 0.40 -8.99 -13.60
N ILE A 57 -0.23 -9.83 -12.77
CA ILE A 57 0.38 -11.04 -12.23
C ILE A 57 0.56 -12.07 -13.34
N LYS A 58 1.81 -12.30 -13.76
CA LYS A 58 2.15 -13.30 -14.79
C LYS A 58 2.38 -14.70 -14.22
N ASN A 59 2.90 -14.78 -12.98
CA ASN A 59 3.15 -16.04 -12.29
C ASN A 59 2.13 -16.25 -11.16
N VAL A 60 0.96 -16.79 -11.50
CA VAL A 60 -0.12 -17.00 -10.53
C VAL A 60 0.31 -17.90 -9.36
N LYS A 61 1.11 -18.94 -9.62
CA LYS A 61 1.62 -19.87 -8.57
C LYS A 61 2.51 -19.15 -7.55
N GLY A 62 3.36 -18.23 -8.01
CA GLY A 62 4.23 -17.44 -7.13
C GLY A 62 3.49 -16.46 -6.22
N TYR A 63 2.24 -16.11 -6.57
CA TYR A 63 1.41 -15.15 -5.85
C TYR A 63 0.17 -15.81 -5.22
N GLU A 64 0.18 -17.14 -5.04
CA GLU A 64 -0.94 -17.86 -4.41
C GLU A 64 -1.35 -17.25 -3.07
N LYS A 65 -0.39 -16.85 -2.23
CA LYS A 65 -0.65 -16.19 -0.94
C LYS A 65 -1.40 -14.86 -1.04
N LEU A 66 -1.39 -14.21 -2.19
CA LEU A 66 -2.12 -12.96 -2.46
C LEU A 66 -3.54 -13.22 -3.00
N LEU A 67 -3.78 -14.42 -3.53
CA LEU A 67 -5.00 -14.82 -4.24
C LEU A 67 -5.83 -15.88 -3.50
N MET A 68 -5.44 -16.21 -2.27
CA MET A 68 -6.15 -17.06 -1.30
C MET A 68 -6.69 -16.18 -0.17
#